data_AF-A0A024GMT1-F1
#
_entry.id   AF-A0A024GMT1-F1
#
_cell.length_a   1.000
_cell.length_b   1.000
_cell.length_c   1.000
_cell.angle_alpha   90.00
_cell.angle_beta   90.00
_cell.angle_gamma   90.00
#
_symmetry.space_group_name_H-M   'P 1'
#
loop_
_entity.id
_entity.type
_entity.pdbx_description
1 polymer ?
#
loop_
_entity_poly.entity_id
_entity_poly.type
_entity_poly.pdbx_seq_one_letter_code
_entity_poly.pdbx_strand_id
1 'polypeptide(L)'
;MSFGNAEGYLLRIDGPSKTIVYCILDEGILQYYTRRGGVLLGVVALTGCTLRVRLLPDDDTGICHQFLVESQPRVVQAQNPSTAQKIATRHQRQAKHRLTLAGASQAVSELWAMSILNWNRFSWDDPLTLCSSKDEYATLCVMLHQQKDAATNDSPKMVERTKNTNKYFARCFCP
;
A
#
# COMPACT_ATOMS: atom_id res chain seq x y z
N MET A 1 -18.38 -10.83 14.94
CA MET A 1 -17.75 -10.80 13.61
C MET A 1 -16.37 -11.38 13.78
N SER A 2 -16.10 -12.51 13.14
CA SER A 2 -14.86 -13.26 13.23
C SER A 2 -13.98 -12.93 12.03
N PHE A 3 -12.73 -12.50 12.23
CA PHE A 3 -11.89 -11.97 11.16
C PHE A 3 -10.66 -12.88 10.93
N GLY A 4 -10.88 -14.07 10.36
CA GLY A 4 -9.84 -15.11 10.19
C GLY A 4 -9.25 -15.14 8.78
N ASN A 5 -10.09 -15.47 7.80
CA ASN A 5 -9.70 -15.55 6.41
C ASN A 5 -10.35 -14.41 5.61
N ALA A 6 -9.67 -13.94 4.57
CA ALA A 6 -10.14 -12.84 3.74
C ALA A 6 -9.68 -13.04 2.29
N GLU A 7 -10.53 -12.75 1.32
CA GLU A 7 -10.12 -12.62 -0.08
C GLU A 7 -10.72 -11.37 -0.71
N GLY A 8 -10.03 -10.76 -1.67
CA GLY A 8 -10.48 -9.52 -2.31
C GLY A 8 -9.40 -8.80 -3.12
N TYR A 9 -9.79 -7.74 -3.82
CA TYR A 9 -8.84 -6.93 -4.60
C TYR A 9 -8.26 -5.80 -3.75
N LEU A 10 -6.95 -5.60 -3.88
CA LEU A 10 -6.21 -4.50 -3.25
C LEU A 10 -5.27 -3.86 -4.26
N LEU A 11 -4.86 -2.63 -4.00
CA LEU A 11 -3.79 -1.99 -4.75
C LEU A 11 -2.46 -2.22 -4.05
N ARG A 12 -1.52 -2.87 -4.71
CA ARG A 12 -0.12 -2.97 -4.25
C ARG A 12 0.65 -1.73 -4.68
N ILE A 13 1.41 -1.18 -3.74
CA ILE A 13 2.25 0.00 -3.95
C ILE A 13 3.71 -0.41 -3.69
N ASP A 14 4.56 -0.25 -4.70
CA ASP A 14 5.98 -0.59 -4.65
C ASP A 14 6.80 0.53 -5.29
N GLY A 15 7.21 1.49 -4.45
CA GLY A 15 7.81 2.74 -4.91
C GLY A 15 6.89 3.48 -5.89
N PRO A 16 7.32 3.76 -7.12
CA PRO A 16 6.47 4.41 -8.12
C PRO A 16 5.42 3.46 -8.73
N SER A 17 5.59 2.15 -8.61
CA SER A 17 4.72 1.15 -9.23
C SER A 17 3.45 0.94 -8.41
N LYS A 18 2.31 0.93 -9.09
CA LYS A 18 0.99 0.67 -8.49
C LYS A 18 0.28 -0.36 -9.34
N THR A 19 -0.19 -1.45 -8.71
CA THR A 19 -0.80 -2.56 -9.44
C THR A 19 -1.95 -3.15 -8.63
N ILE A 20 -3.09 -3.36 -9.28
CA ILE A 20 -4.20 -4.08 -8.66
C ILE A 20 -3.82 -5.55 -8.57
N VAL A 21 -3.97 -6.11 -7.38
CA VAL A 21 -3.68 -7.52 -7.07
C VAL A 21 -4.89 -8.15 -6.40
N TYR A 22 -5.04 -9.45 -6.57
CA TYR A 22 -6.02 -10.24 -5.82
C TYR A 22 -5.33 -10.89 -4.63
N CYS A 23 -5.79 -10.58 -3.42
CA CYS A 23 -5.20 -11.04 -2.18
C CYS A 23 -6.05 -12.14 -1.55
N ILE A 24 -5.39 -13.12 -0.95
CA ILE A 24 -5.99 -14.18 -0.15
C ILE A 24 -5.20 -14.27 1.15
N LEU A 25 -5.89 -14.09 2.27
CA LEU A 25 -5.43 -14.37 3.62
C LEU A 25 -6.05 -15.69 4.04
N ASP A 26 -5.22 -16.71 4.16
CA ASP A 26 -5.65 -18.05 4.55
C ASP A 26 -4.50 -18.79 5.26
N GLU A 27 -4.84 -19.66 6.21
CA GLU A 27 -3.90 -20.50 6.98
C GLU A 27 -2.67 -19.76 7.54
N GLY A 28 -2.83 -18.49 7.91
CA GLY A 28 -1.73 -17.66 8.44
C GLY A 28 -0.71 -17.24 7.38
N ILE A 29 -1.15 -17.15 6.13
CA ILE A 29 -0.36 -16.70 5.00
C ILE A 29 -1.18 -15.66 4.21
N LEU A 30 -0.56 -14.54 3.87
CA LEU A 30 -1.11 -13.59 2.90
C LEU A 30 -0.47 -13.82 1.54
N GLN A 31 -1.25 -14.28 0.58
CA GLN A 31 -0.87 -14.51 -0.81
C GLN A 31 -1.47 -13.42 -1.69
N TYR A 32 -0.76 -13.04 -2.75
CA TYR A 32 -1.30 -12.10 -3.72
C TYR A 32 -0.97 -12.50 -5.15
N TYR A 33 -1.95 -12.30 -6.03
CA TYR A 33 -2.00 -12.80 -7.40
C TYR A 33 -2.24 -11.65 -8.38
N THR A 34 -1.93 -11.86 -9.66
CA THR A 34 -2.23 -10.87 -10.72
C THR A 34 -3.72 -10.56 -10.85
N ARG A 35 -4.58 -11.54 -10.59
CA ARG A 35 -6.05 -11.46 -10.56
C ARG A 35 -6.61 -12.70 -9.86
N ARG A 36 -7.93 -12.78 -9.67
CA ARG A 36 -8.58 -14.02 -9.21
C ARG A 36 -8.30 -15.17 -10.21
N GLY A 37 -7.75 -16.28 -9.71
CA GLY A 37 -7.28 -17.39 -10.56
C GLY A 37 -6.06 -17.05 -11.44
N GLY A 38 -5.34 -15.97 -11.12
CA GLY A 38 -4.16 -15.51 -11.83
C GLY A 38 -2.86 -16.15 -11.34
N VAL A 39 -1.73 -15.54 -11.70
CA VAL A 39 -0.38 -16.00 -11.34
C VAL A 39 -0.03 -15.46 -9.95
N LEU A 40 0.57 -16.32 -9.10
CA LEU A 40 1.08 -15.93 -7.79
C LEU A 40 2.24 -14.94 -7.94
N LEU A 41 2.10 -13.77 -7.31
CA LEU A 41 3.10 -12.71 -7.33
C LEU A 41 3.99 -12.73 -6.08
N GLY A 42 3.46 -13.23 -4.97
CA GLY A 42 4.24 -13.39 -3.74
C GLY A 42 3.42 -13.80 -2.54
N VAL A 43 4.15 -14.02 -1.45
CA VAL A 43 3.64 -14.60 -0.21
C VAL A 43 4.25 -13.88 0.98
N VAL A 44 3.44 -13.62 2.00
CA VAL A 44 3.87 -13.10 3.31
C VAL A 44 3.43 -14.07 4.38
N ALA A 45 4.38 -14.75 5.01
CA ALA A 45 4.10 -15.60 6.16
C ALA A 45 3.70 -14.73 7.36
N LEU A 46 2.60 -15.12 8.02
CA LEU A 46 2.11 -14.47 9.24
C LEU A 46 2.37 -15.33 10.47
N THR A 47 2.21 -16.65 10.31
CA THR A 47 2.58 -17.66 11.31
C THR A 47 4.07 -17.64 11.61
N GLY A 48 4.42 -17.76 12.89
CA GLY A 48 5.82 -17.76 13.33
C GLY A 48 6.55 -16.42 13.16
N CYS A 49 5.84 -15.35 12.76
CA CYS A 49 6.42 -14.04 12.53
C CYS A 49 5.97 -13.03 13.61
N THR A 50 6.80 -12.00 13.81
CA THR A 50 6.40 -10.75 14.43
C THR A 50 5.75 -9.90 13.35
N LEU A 51 4.48 -9.55 13.57
CA LEU A 51 3.69 -8.77 12.63
C LEU A 51 3.51 -7.36 13.12
N ARG A 52 3.60 -6.42 12.19
CA ARG A 52 3.22 -5.03 12.41
C ARG A 52 2.41 -4.57 11.22
N VAL A 53 1.18 -4.16 11.49
CA VAL A 53 0.30 -3.54 10.50
C VAL A 53 -0.02 -2.13 10.95
N ARG A 54 0.03 -1.17 10.02
CA ARG A 54 -0.24 0.24 10.30
C ARG A 54 -1.01 0.85 9.15
N LEU A 55 -2.09 1.57 9.45
CA LEU A 55 -2.67 2.49 8.48
C LEU A 55 -1.66 3.62 8.22
N LEU A 56 -1.52 3.99 6.96
CA LEU A 56 -0.67 5.09 6.54
C LEU A 56 -1.57 6.31 6.30
N PRO A 57 -1.12 7.51 6.65
CA PRO A 57 -1.83 8.72 6.27
C PRO A 57 -1.90 8.82 4.75
N ASP A 58 -2.94 9.49 4.25
CA ASP A 58 -3.00 9.85 2.84
C ASP A 58 -1.81 10.77 2.55
N ASP A 59 -0.99 10.38 1.57
CA ASP A 59 0.24 11.07 1.18
C ASP A 59 0.03 11.75 -0.19
N ASP A 60 0.91 12.69 -0.54
CA ASP A 60 0.88 13.44 -1.82
C ASP A 60 1.02 12.52 -3.05
N THR A 61 1.29 11.23 -2.84
CA THR A 61 1.26 10.17 -3.84
C THR A 61 -0.10 9.97 -4.53
N GLY A 62 -1.17 10.61 -4.02
CA GLY A 62 -2.51 10.62 -4.61
C GLY A 62 -3.28 9.32 -4.44
N ILE A 63 -2.79 8.41 -3.60
CA ILE A 63 -3.47 7.16 -3.25
C ILE A 63 -3.87 7.21 -1.78
N CYS A 64 -5.18 7.15 -1.54
CA CYS A 64 -5.72 7.13 -0.20
C CYS A 64 -5.82 5.69 0.35
N HIS A 65 -6.11 5.58 1.65
CA HIS A 65 -6.48 4.32 2.30
C HIS A 65 -5.34 3.28 2.31
N GLN A 66 -4.12 3.77 2.44
CA GLN A 66 -2.94 2.91 2.45
C GLN A 66 -2.75 2.25 3.83
N PHE A 67 -2.20 1.05 3.81
CA PHE A 67 -1.73 0.37 5.00
C PHE A 67 -0.45 -0.41 4.70
N LEU A 68 0.39 -0.52 5.72
CA LEU A 68 1.67 -1.20 5.68
C LEU A 68 1.61 -2.51 6.44
N VAL A 69 2.04 -3.59 5.81
CA VAL A 69 2.25 -4.90 6.43
C VAL A 69 3.75 -5.15 6.53
N GLU A 70 4.23 -5.34 7.75
CA GLU A 70 5.60 -5.79 8.02
C GLU A 70 5.55 -7.15 8.72
N SER A 71 6.22 -8.14 8.12
CA SER A 71 6.40 -9.46 8.71
C SER A 71 7.89 -9.76 8.87
N GLN A 72 8.26 -10.23 10.05
CA GLN A 72 9.63 -10.63 10.36
C GLN A 72 9.61 -11.96 11.09
N PRO A 73 10.36 -12.98 10.65
CA PRO A 73 10.46 -14.25 11.36
C PRO A 73 10.86 -14.04 12.83
N ARG A 74 10.16 -14.70 13.76
CA ARG A 74 10.54 -14.65 15.18
C ARG A 74 11.87 -15.36 15.36
N VAL A 75 12.85 -14.63 15.87
CA VAL A 75 14.12 -15.22 16.27
C VAL A 75 13.96 -15.74 17.71
N VAL A 76 14.05 -17.06 17.87
CA VAL A 76 14.18 -17.65 19.21
C VAL A 76 15.59 -17.36 19.71
N GLN A 77 15.71 -16.44 20.68
CA GLN A 77 16.99 -16.15 21.30
C GLN A 77 17.30 -17.23 22.34
N ALA A 78 18.31 -18.05 22.06
CA ALA A 78 18.90 -18.93 23.06
C ALA A 78 19.66 -18.09 24.09
N GLN A 79 19.67 -18.50 25.36
CA GLN A 79 20.39 -17.79 26.44
C GLN A 79 21.91 -17.69 26.19
N ASN A 80 22.51 -18.69 25.52
CA ASN A 80 23.92 -18.71 25.13
C ASN A 80 24.08 -19.07 23.64
N PRO A 81 23.87 -18.11 22.71
CA PRO A 81 23.86 -18.41 21.29
C PRO A 81 25.29 -18.58 20.75
N SER A 82 25.52 -19.66 20.00
CA SER A 82 26.76 -19.90 19.28
C SER A 82 27.01 -18.85 18.19
N THR A 83 28.25 -18.74 17.70
CA THR A 83 28.60 -17.82 16.59
C THR A 83 27.76 -18.08 15.35
N ALA A 84 27.51 -19.35 15.01
CA ALA A 84 26.63 -19.73 13.91
C ALA A 84 25.18 -19.28 14.14
N GLN A 85 24.66 -19.41 15.37
CA GLN A 85 23.32 -18.94 15.72
C GLN A 85 23.19 -17.41 15.63
N LYS A 86 24.24 -16.65 16.00
CA LYS A 86 24.27 -15.19 15.84
C LYS A 86 24.24 -14.77 14.38
N ILE A 87 24.99 -15.46 13.51
CA ILE A 87 25.01 -15.22 12.06
C ILE A 87 23.64 -15.57 11.45
N ALA A 88 23.07 -16.73 11.77
CA ALA A 88 21.75 -17.14 11.30
C ALA A 88 20.65 -16.16 11.74
N THR A 89 20.68 -15.71 12.99
CA THR A 89 19.77 -14.69 13.52
C THR A 89 19.86 -13.39 12.73
N ARG A 90 21.07 -12.95 12.36
CA ARG A 90 21.26 -11.74 11.57
C ARG A 90 20.65 -11.88 10.18
N HIS A 91 20.84 -13.02 9.52
CA HIS A 91 20.23 -13.31 8.22
C HIS A 91 18.70 -13.39 8.31
N GLN A 92 18.16 -14.03 9.35
CA GLN A 92 16.71 -14.08 9.58
C GLN A 92 16.10 -12.68 9.81
N ARG A 93 16.83 -11.78 10.49
CA ARG A 93 16.37 -10.39 10.65
C ARG A 93 16.35 -9.61 9.32
N GLN A 94 17.20 -9.98 8.37
CA GLN A 94 17.23 -9.40 7.03
C GLN A 94 16.08 -9.89 6.13
N ALA A 95 15.47 -11.04 6.45
CA ALA A 95 14.28 -11.57 5.76
C ALA A 95 12.98 -10.84 6.15
N LYS A 96 13.06 -9.53 6.42
CA LYS A 96 11.89 -8.71 6.75
C LYS A 96 11.08 -8.47 5.47
N HIS A 97 9.85 -8.96 5.44
CA HIS A 97 8.90 -8.66 4.38
C HIS A 97 8.17 -7.36 4.70
N ARG A 98 8.13 -6.45 3.72
CA ARG A 98 7.42 -5.17 3.82
C ARG A 98 6.55 -5.02 2.58
N LEU A 99 5.25 -4.84 2.78
CA LEU A 99 4.26 -4.73 1.71
C LEU A 99 3.32 -3.57 2.00
N THR A 100 3.22 -2.62 1.09
CA THR A 100 2.24 -1.53 1.16
C THR A 100 1.06 -1.86 0.27
N LEU A 101 -0.15 -1.77 0.83
CA LEU A 101 -1.42 -2.08 0.17
C LEU A 101 -2.38 -0.91 0.38
N ALA A 102 -3.36 -0.77 -0.50
CA ALA A 102 -4.49 0.14 -0.31
C ALA A 102 -5.80 -0.55 -0.68
N GLY A 103 -6.83 -0.32 0.13
CA GLY A 103 -8.19 -0.78 -0.16
C GLY A 103 -8.96 0.21 -1.02
N ALA A 104 -10.06 -0.26 -1.60
CA ALA A 104 -10.99 0.57 -2.38
C ALA A 104 -11.68 1.66 -1.52
N SER A 105 -11.67 1.50 -0.19
CA SER A 105 -12.12 2.50 0.78
C SER A 105 -11.31 2.38 2.07
N GLN A 106 -11.45 3.36 2.96
CA GLN A 106 -10.86 3.31 4.29
C GLN A 106 -11.37 2.08 5.08
N ALA A 107 -12.68 1.81 5.04
CA ALA A 107 -13.27 0.66 5.73
C ALA A 107 -12.68 -0.67 5.25
N VAL A 108 -12.48 -0.83 3.93
CA VAL A 108 -11.83 -2.03 3.37
C VAL A 108 -10.40 -2.17 3.90
N SER A 109 -9.65 -1.07 3.94
CA SER A 109 -8.25 -1.07 4.41
C SER A 109 -8.14 -1.40 5.90
N GLU A 110 -9.03 -0.85 6.72
CA GLU A 110 -9.15 -1.18 8.14
C GLU A 110 -9.49 -2.64 8.37
N LEU A 111 -10.45 -3.18 7.63
CA LEU A 111 -10.84 -4.60 7.70
C LEU A 111 -9.68 -5.52 7.33
N TRP A 112 -8.95 -5.24 6.25
CA TRP A 112 -7.76 -6.01 5.87
C TRP A 112 -6.66 -5.90 6.95
N ALA A 113 -6.40 -4.70 7.45
CA ALA A 113 -5.39 -4.49 8.49
C ALA A 113 -5.72 -5.27 9.77
N MET A 114 -6.99 -5.24 10.19
CA MET A 114 -7.47 -6.01 11.34
C MET A 114 -7.42 -7.51 11.12
N SER A 115 -7.80 -7.99 9.93
CA SER A 115 -7.78 -9.43 9.60
C SER A 115 -6.34 -9.95 9.62
N ILE A 116 -5.40 -9.22 9.03
CA ILE A 116 -3.98 -9.60 9.04
C ILE A 116 -3.39 -9.55 10.46
N LEU A 117 -3.75 -8.56 11.29
CA LEU A 117 -3.26 -8.51 12.68
C LEU A 117 -3.81 -9.65 13.53
N ASN A 118 -5.06 -10.04 13.29
CA ASN A 118 -5.78 -11.01 14.12
C ASN A 118 -5.86 -12.41 13.49
N TRP A 119 -5.12 -12.69 12.42
CA TRP A 119 -5.17 -13.97 11.69
C TRP A 119 -5.10 -15.18 12.64
N ASN A 120 -4.22 -15.14 13.65
CA ASN A 120 -4.03 -16.26 14.58
C ASN A 120 -5.23 -16.45 15.53
N ARG A 121 -5.91 -15.34 15.88
CA ARG A 121 -7.01 -15.34 16.84
C ARG A 121 -8.30 -15.95 16.26
N PHE A 122 -8.44 -15.89 14.94
CA PHE A 122 -9.67 -16.29 14.23
C PHE A 122 -9.39 -17.35 13.14
N SER A 123 -8.22 -17.99 13.17
CA SER A 123 -7.81 -19.01 12.19
C SER A 123 -8.74 -20.23 12.11
N TRP A 124 -9.62 -20.40 13.09
CA TRP A 124 -10.60 -21.49 13.17
C TRP A 124 -12.03 -21.08 12.80
N ASP A 125 -12.28 -19.79 12.53
CA ASP A 125 -13.59 -19.30 12.13
C ASP A 125 -13.80 -19.44 10.62
N ASP A 126 -15.04 -19.62 10.18
CA ASP A 126 -15.39 -19.74 8.76
C ASP A 126 -14.84 -18.55 7.96
N PRO A 127 -14.28 -18.79 6.75
CA PRO A 127 -13.75 -17.74 5.90
C PRO A 127 -14.87 -16.77 5.53
N LEU A 128 -14.91 -15.62 6.20
CA LEU A 128 -15.71 -14.51 5.70
C LEU A 128 -15.07 -14.03 4.40
N THR A 129 -15.84 -14.12 3.32
CA THR A 129 -15.53 -13.40 2.08
C THR A 129 -15.72 -11.91 2.35
N LEU A 130 -14.76 -11.31 3.07
CA LEU A 130 -14.89 -9.96 3.62
C LEU A 130 -15.08 -8.91 2.52
N CYS A 131 -14.57 -9.16 1.32
CA CYS A 131 -14.52 -8.17 0.25
C CYS A 131 -14.56 -8.85 -1.12
N SER A 132 -15.74 -9.38 -1.48
CA SER A 132 -16.08 -9.60 -2.89
C SER A 132 -17.25 -8.69 -3.25
N SER A 133 -17.14 -7.39 -2.97
CA SER A 133 -18.05 -6.48 -3.65
C SER A 133 -17.64 -6.47 -5.13
N LYS A 134 -18.61 -6.66 -6.02
CA LYS A 134 -18.42 -6.74 -7.47
C LYS A 134 -17.67 -5.50 -8.05
N ASP A 135 -17.57 -4.44 -7.26
CA ASP A 135 -17.09 -3.11 -7.65
C ASP A 135 -15.70 -2.74 -7.11
N GLU A 136 -15.08 -3.50 -6.20
CA GLU A 136 -13.73 -3.14 -5.66
C GLU A 136 -12.69 -2.95 -6.77
N TYR A 137 -12.63 -3.90 -7.70
CA TYR A 137 -11.71 -3.82 -8.83
C TYR A 137 -11.99 -2.57 -9.69
N ALA A 138 -13.27 -2.22 -9.88
CA ALA A 138 -13.66 -1.03 -10.63
C ALA A 138 -13.26 0.25 -9.90
N THR A 139 -13.50 0.33 -8.58
CA THR A 139 -13.08 1.47 -7.74
C THR A 139 -11.57 1.66 -7.76
N LEU A 140 -10.79 0.58 -7.60
CA LEU A 140 -9.33 0.64 -7.67
C LEU A 140 -8.83 1.06 -9.06
N CYS A 141 -9.52 0.63 -10.12
CA CYS A 141 -9.25 1.12 -11.47
C CYS A 141 -9.44 2.64 -11.55
N VAL A 142 -10.56 3.17 -11.04
CA VAL A 142 -10.83 4.62 -11.03
C VAL A 142 -9.76 5.38 -10.27
N MET A 143 -9.37 4.91 -9.08
CA MET A 143 -8.31 5.52 -8.28
C MET A 143 -6.98 5.60 -9.04
N LEU A 144 -6.60 4.54 -9.77
CA LEU A 144 -5.38 4.53 -10.59
C LEU A 144 -5.45 5.52 -11.76
N HIS A 145 -6.60 5.65 -12.42
CA HIS A 145 -6.76 6.59 -13.53
C HIS A 145 -6.67 8.05 -13.05
N GLN A 146 -7.34 8.39 -11.94
CA GLN A 146 -7.28 9.74 -11.35
C GLN A 146 -5.85 10.15 -10.99
N GLN A 147 -5.04 9.19 -10.52
CA GLN A 147 -3.65 9.44 -10.17
C GLN A 147 -2.75 9.67 -11.41
N LYS A 148 -3.06 9.00 -12.53
CA LYS A 148 -2.39 9.24 -13.82
C LYS A 148 -2.73 10.61 -14.38
N ASP A 149 -3.99 11.02 -14.29
CA ASP A 149 -4.46 12.32 -14.80
C ASP A 149 -3.86 13.49 -14.00
N ALA A 150 -3.75 13.35 -12.68
CA ALA A 150 -3.09 14.34 -11.82
C ALA A 150 -1.61 14.53 -12.19
N ALA A 151 -0.88 13.45 -12.47
CA ALA A 151 0.52 13.51 -12.90
C ALA A 151 0.71 14.14 -14.29
N THR A 152 -0.32 14.12 -15.14
CA THR A 152 -0.23 14.65 -16.52
C THR A 152 -0.53 16.15 -16.58
N ASN A 153 -1.35 16.67 -15.66
CA ASN A 153 -1.76 18.08 -15.61
C ASN A 153 -0.75 19.02 -14.93
N ASP A 154 0.30 18.50 -14.29
CA ASP A 154 1.32 19.31 -13.59
C ASP A 154 2.50 19.73 -14.49
N SER A 155 2.26 19.82 -15.81
CA SER A 155 3.20 20.46 -16.73
C SER A 155 3.10 21.98 -16.58
N PRO A 156 4.19 22.70 -16.19
CA PRO A 156 4.11 24.14 -16.00
C PRO A 156 3.85 24.82 -17.34
N LYS A 157 2.67 25.43 -17.49
CA LYS A 157 2.41 26.40 -18.56
C LYS A 157 3.36 27.57 -18.35
N MET A 158 4.46 27.59 -19.11
CA MET A 158 5.37 28.72 -19.21
C MET A 158 4.57 29.96 -19.65
N VAL A 159 4.28 30.85 -18.70
CA VAL A 159 3.69 32.16 -18.98
C VAL A 159 4.82 33.05 -19.52
N GLU A 160 4.99 33.10 -20.84
CA GLU A 160 5.70 34.19 -21.48
C GLU A 160 4.88 35.48 -21.31
N ARG A 161 5.25 36.30 -20.33
CA ARG A 161 4.79 37.69 -20.24
C ARG A 161 5.88 38.62 -20.78
N THR A 162 5.64 39.04 -22.01
CA THR A 162 6.33 40.07 -22.78
C THR A 162 6.57 41.35 -21.97
N LYS A 163 7.82 41.83 -21.99
CA LYS A 163 8.21 43.14 -21.46
C LYS A 163 7.65 44.23 -22.37
N ASN A 164 6.62 44.94 -21.92
CA ASN A 164 6.10 46.11 -22.61
C ASN A 164 6.75 47.38 -22.05
N THR A 165 7.85 47.81 -22.66
CA THR A 165 8.44 49.13 -22.41
C THR A 165 7.73 50.15 -23.30
N ASN A 166 6.77 50.89 -22.74
CA ASN A 166 6.24 52.08 -23.40
C ASN A 166 6.66 53.33 -22.64
N LYS A 167 7.59 54.06 -23.25
CA LYS A 167 8.10 55.37 -22.82
C LYS A 167 7.02 56.41 -23.10
N TYR A 168 6.48 57.04 -22.05
CA TYR A 168 5.70 58.27 -22.21
C TYR A 168 6.66 59.46 -22.35
N PHE A 169 6.53 60.17 -23.47
CA PHE A 169 7.22 61.41 -23.77
C PHE A 169 6.22 62.57 -23.71
N ALA A 170 6.62 63.65 -23.03
CA ALA A 170 6.15 65.04 -23.14
C ALA A 170 4.70 65.35 -22.72
N ARG A 171 4.31 66.56 -22.28
CA ARG A 171 4.87 67.82 -21.74
C ARG A 171 3.59 68.67 -21.55
N CYS A 172 3.48 69.48 -20.48
CA CYS A 172 2.72 70.74 -20.47
C CYS A 172 2.83 71.39 -19.07
N PHE A 173 3.60 72.48 -18.97
CA PHE A 173 3.36 73.55 -18.00
C PHE A 173 3.40 74.86 -18.80
N CYS A 174 2.31 75.61 -18.68
CA CYS A 174 2.04 76.89 -19.32
C CYS A 174 2.48 78.06 -18.40
N PRO A 175 2.52 79.31 -18.91
CA PRO A 175 3.43 80.38 -18.47
C PRO A 175 3.10 81.04 -17.13
#